data_AF-A0A2V8DJT0-F1
#
_entry.id   AF-A0A2V8DJT0-F1
#
_cell.length_a   1.000
_cell.length_b   1.000
_cell.length_c   1.000
_cell.angle_alpha   90.00
_cell.angle_beta   90.00
_cell.angle_gamma   90.00
#
_symmetry.space_group_name_H-M   'P 1'
#
loop_
_entity.id
_entity.type
_entity.pdbx_description
1 polymer ?
#
loop_
_entity_poly.entity_id
_entity_poly.type
_entity_poly.pdbx_seq_one_letter_code
_entity_poly.pdbx_strand_id
1 'polypeptide(L)'
;MGKMTAAIRVADEVWIAAALLHREHPQAMDFSLKEIEARLEREVLTDRRPGVYPHLAVHCVANRPPNGGRYRMLFETAPSRRRLFRPGDPYHPRRERGKIVPQRTEIPAKYHPLLDWYERDWAPASPADPLLALAARHRDLWKTVDPDDYVRELRQGFE
;
A
#
# COMPACT_ATOMS: atom_id res chain seq x y z
N MET A 1 -3.63 33.76 6.95
CA MET A 1 -2.20 33.54 6.63
C MET A 1 -1.80 32.16 7.14
N GLY A 2 -2.02 31.11 6.34
CA GLY A 2 -1.81 29.71 6.74
C GLY A 2 -0.41 29.23 6.38
N LYS A 3 0.36 28.87 7.42
CA LYS A 3 1.76 28.43 7.46
C LYS A 3 2.25 27.64 6.23
N MET A 4 3.46 28.00 5.81
CA MET A 4 4.31 27.35 4.80
C MET A 4 4.14 25.83 4.81
N THR A 5 3.54 25.27 3.76
CA THR A 5 3.69 23.85 3.44
C THR A 5 5.18 23.62 3.19
N ALA A 6 5.82 22.82 4.05
CA ALA A 6 7.10 22.22 3.67
C ALA A 6 6.94 21.68 2.25
N ALA A 7 7.86 22.02 1.35
CA ALA A 7 7.73 21.68 -0.06
C ALA A 7 7.42 20.18 -0.19
N ILE A 8 6.24 19.87 -0.73
CA ILE A 8 5.79 18.49 -0.90
C ILE A 8 6.86 17.71 -1.66
N ARG A 9 7.16 16.49 -1.22
CA ARG A 9 8.15 15.63 -1.89
C ARG A 9 7.52 15.04 -3.15
N VAL A 10 8.33 14.86 -4.19
CA VAL A 10 7.89 14.24 -5.47
C VAL A 10 7.25 12.87 -5.26
N ALA A 11 7.78 12.07 -4.31
CA ALA A 11 7.18 10.78 -3.96
C ALA A 11 5.74 10.91 -3.43
N ASP A 12 5.49 11.92 -2.60
CA ASP A 12 4.17 12.16 -2.01
C ASP A 12 3.17 12.69 -3.06
N GLU A 13 3.62 13.52 -4.00
CA GLU A 13 2.81 13.95 -5.14
C GLU A 13 2.41 12.76 -6.01
N VAL A 14 3.36 11.89 -6.34
CA VAL A 14 3.12 10.67 -7.14
C VAL A 14 2.09 9.78 -6.46
N TRP A 15 2.18 9.60 -5.13
CA TRP A 15 1.19 8.85 -4.38
C TRP A 15 -0.19 9.50 -4.43
N ILE A 16 -0.28 10.83 -4.25
CA ILE A 16 -1.55 11.58 -4.31
C ILE A 16 -2.20 11.44 -5.68
N ALA A 17 -1.44 11.59 -6.76
CA ALA A 17 -1.96 11.45 -8.12
C ALA A 17 -2.53 10.05 -8.39
N ALA A 18 -1.80 9.00 -7.98
CA ALA A 18 -2.28 7.62 -8.11
C ALA A 18 -3.53 7.36 -7.24
N ALA A 19 -3.58 7.91 -6.03
CA ALA A 19 -4.73 7.80 -5.14
C ALA A 19 -5.98 8.47 -5.70
N LEU A 20 -5.83 9.68 -6.26
CA LEU A 20 -6.93 10.40 -6.91
C LEU A 20 -7.47 9.61 -8.11
N LEU A 21 -6.59 9.05 -8.95
CA LEU A 21 -7.01 8.23 -10.09
C LEU A 21 -7.81 7.00 -9.64
N HIS A 22 -7.36 6.26 -8.63
CA HIS A 22 -8.13 5.12 -8.11
C HIS A 22 -9.45 5.54 -7.48
N ARG A 23 -9.51 6.71 -6.82
CA ARG A 23 -10.75 7.22 -6.23
C ARG A 23 -11.76 7.65 -7.31
N GLU A 24 -11.28 8.24 -8.40
CA GLU A 24 -12.09 8.67 -9.55
C GLU A 24 -12.51 7.49 -10.44
N HIS A 25 -11.68 6.45 -10.50
CA HIS A 25 -11.93 5.25 -11.30
C HIS A 25 -11.82 3.97 -10.45
N PRO A 26 -12.80 3.67 -9.57
CA PRO A 26 -12.72 2.56 -8.62
C PRO A 26 -12.58 1.18 -9.27
N GLN A 27 -13.07 1.03 -10.51
CA GLN A 27 -13.02 -0.21 -11.28
C GLN A 27 -11.69 -0.41 -12.02
N ALA A 28 -10.85 0.62 -12.11
CA ALA A 28 -9.56 0.53 -12.76
C ALA A 28 -8.54 -0.17 -11.84
N MET A 29 -7.93 -1.24 -12.34
CA MET A 29 -6.92 -2.00 -11.59
C MET A 29 -5.60 -1.24 -11.45
N ASP A 30 -5.22 -0.48 -12.48
CA ASP A 30 -3.96 0.23 -12.59
C ASP A 30 -4.06 1.37 -13.64
N PHE A 31 -3.02 2.19 -13.71
CA PHE A 31 -2.90 3.32 -14.63
C PHE A 31 -1.52 3.34 -15.27
N SER A 32 -1.44 3.83 -16.49
CA SER A 32 -0.16 4.07 -17.16
C SER A 32 0.63 5.21 -16.50
N LEU A 33 1.95 5.24 -16.72
CA LEU A 33 2.79 6.36 -16.24
C LEU A 33 2.30 7.71 -16.76
N LYS A 34 1.80 7.76 -18.00
CA LYS A 34 1.27 8.96 -18.63
C LYS A 34 -0.01 9.45 -17.97
N GLU A 35 -0.90 8.55 -17.57
CA GLU A 35 -2.13 8.92 -16.85
C GLU A 35 -1.80 9.52 -15.49
N ILE A 36 -0.83 8.95 -14.78
CA ILE A 36 -0.39 9.47 -13.47
C ILE A 36 0.32 10.82 -13.64
N GLU A 37 1.17 10.97 -14.66
CA GLU A 37 1.81 12.26 -15.00
C GLU A 37 0.78 13.33 -15.35
N ALA A 38 -0.22 13.01 -16.19
CA ALA A 38 -1.29 13.93 -16.54
C ALA A 38 -2.13 14.32 -15.30
N ARG A 39 -2.35 13.40 -14.35
CA ARG A 39 -3.03 13.73 -13.08
C ARG A 39 -2.20 14.66 -12.21
N LEU A 40 -0.87 14.49 -12.16
CA LEU A 40 0.05 15.39 -11.46
C LEU A 40 -0.01 16.81 -12.03
N GLU A 41 0.04 16.93 -13.36
CA GLU A 41 -0.03 18.22 -14.05
C GLU A 41 -1.35 18.96 -13.75
N ARG A 42 -2.47 18.22 -13.69
CA ARG A 42 -3.79 18.79 -13.37
C ARG A 42 -3.94 19.31 -11.95
N GLU A 43 -3.27 18.68 -10.97
CA GLU A 43 -3.39 19.11 -9.56
C GLU A 43 -2.56 20.37 -9.26
N VAL A 44 -1.68 20.80 -10.17
CA VAL A 44 -0.78 21.97 -10.03
C VAL A 44 -0.11 21.96 -8.65
N LEU A 45 0.33 20.77 -8.21
CA LEU A 45 0.90 20.59 -6.87
C LEU A 45 2.20 21.36 -6.74
N THR A 46 3.01 21.34 -7.80
CA THR A 46 4.24 22.11 -7.99
C THR A 46 4.50 22.30 -9.50
N ASP A 47 5.29 23.32 -9.89
CA ASP A 47 5.79 23.46 -11.28
C ASP A 47 6.49 22.17 -11.72
N ARG A 48 6.39 21.80 -13.01
CA ARG A 48 6.91 20.53 -13.58
C ARG A 48 8.33 20.25 -13.10
N ARG A 49 8.49 19.45 -12.04
CA ARG A 49 9.77 19.23 -11.40
C ARG A 49 10.58 18.20 -12.17
N PRO A 50 11.88 18.45 -12.44
CA PRO A 50 12.75 17.38 -12.88
C PRO A 50 12.73 16.25 -11.82
N GLY A 51 12.53 15.01 -12.25
CA GLY A 51 12.56 13.84 -11.36
C GLY A 51 11.23 13.12 -11.11
N VAL A 52 10.10 13.58 -11.67
CA VAL A 52 8.81 12.86 -11.60
C VAL A 52 8.90 11.49 -12.25
N TYR A 53 9.43 11.41 -13.47
CA TYR A 53 9.53 10.15 -14.21
C TYR A 53 10.35 9.07 -13.46
N PRO A 54 11.55 9.36 -12.92
CA PRO A 54 12.26 8.41 -12.04
C PRO A 54 11.43 7.93 -10.84
N HIS A 55 10.59 8.78 -10.24
CA HIS A 55 9.72 8.37 -9.14
C HIS A 55 8.61 7.42 -9.60
N LEU A 56 7.97 7.70 -10.74
CA LEU A 56 6.95 6.85 -11.35
C LEU A 56 7.52 5.50 -11.83
N ALA A 57 8.71 5.53 -12.43
CA ALA A 57 9.30 4.37 -13.07
C ALA A 57 10.05 3.46 -12.08
N VAL A 58 10.74 4.05 -11.08
CA VAL A 58 11.70 3.33 -10.22
C VAL A 58 11.56 3.67 -8.75
N HIS A 59 11.71 4.93 -8.32
CA HIS A 59 11.92 5.23 -6.90
C HIS A 59 10.72 4.87 -6.01
N CYS A 60 9.49 5.02 -6.51
CA CYS A 60 8.26 4.69 -5.76
C CYS A 60 7.81 3.23 -5.91
N VAL A 61 8.41 2.47 -6.84
CA VAL A 61 7.90 1.16 -7.28
C VAL A 61 8.43 0.04 -6.40
N ALA A 62 7.55 -0.59 -5.61
CA ALA A 62 7.89 -1.53 -4.56
C ALA A 62 8.54 -2.82 -5.06
N ASN A 63 8.09 -3.36 -6.20
CA ASN A 63 8.59 -4.60 -6.78
C ASN A 63 9.80 -4.43 -7.71
N ARG A 64 10.36 -3.21 -7.82
CA ARG A 64 11.62 -2.97 -8.54
C ARG A 64 12.82 -2.86 -7.60
N PRO A 65 14.04 -3.18 -8.06
CA PRO A 65 15.26 -2.85 -7.34
C PRO A 65 15.28 -1.36 -6.95
N PRO A 66 15.67 -1.01 -5.70
CA PRO A 66 15.84 0.38 -5.32
C PRO A 66 17.03 1.00 -6.04
N ASN A 67 16.86 2.25 -6.46
CA ASN A 67 17.91 3.13 -6.93
C ASN A 67 17.84 4.41 -6.10
N GLY A 68 18.60 4.51 -5.00
CA GLY A 68 18.47 5.59 -4.01
C GLY A 68 17.29 5.40 -3.05
N GLY A 69 16.09 5.83 -3.45
CA GLY A 69 14.89 5.81 -2.59
C GLY A 69 14.36 4.39 -2.29
N ARG A 70 13.90 4.17 -1.04
CA ARG A 70 13.33 2.90 -0.57
C ARG A 70 11.79 2.89 -0.54
N TYR A 71 11.13 3.80 -1.24
CA TYR A 71 9.66 3.91 -1.20
C TYR A 71 8.97 2.64 -1.72
N ARG A 72 7.77 2.38 -1.20
CA ARG A 72 6.86 1.30 -1.60
C ARG A 72 5.45 1.85 -1.82
N MET A 73 5.36 2.94 -2.59
CA MET A 73 4.11 3.69 -2.79
C MET A 73 3.31 3.15 -3.99
N LEU A 74 4.02 2.71 -5.03
CA LEU A 74 3.44 2.14 -6.24
C LEU A 74 3.83 0.68 -6.40
N PHE A 75 3.02 -0.06 -7.13
CA PHE A 75 3.28 -1.43 -7.56
C PHE A 75 3.21 -1.52 -9.08
N GLU A 76 4.21 -2.14 -9.72
CA GLU A 76 4.18 -2.41 -11.15
C GLU A 76 3.41 -3.69 -11.44
N THR A 77 2.28 -3.53 -12.13
CA THR A 77 1.41 -4.62 -12.60
C THR A 77 1.80 -5.12 -13.99
N ALA A 78 2.26 -4.20 -14.86
CA ALA A 78 2.72 -4.47 -16.21
C ALA A 78 3.72 -3.38 -16.65
N PRO A 79 4.46 -3.56 -17.76
CA PRO A 79 5.36 -2.51 -18.27
C PRO A 79 4.65 -1.16 -18.38
N SER A 80 5.20 -0.14 -17.73
CA SER A 80 4.65 1.22 -17.68
C SER A 80 3.26 1.36 -17.06
N ARG A 81 2.73 0.33 -16.38
CA ARG A 81 1.47 0.39 -15.62
C ARG A 81 1.73 0.27 -14.13
N ARG A 82 1.06 1.11 -13.34
CA ARG A 82 1.24 1.24 -11.90
C ARG A 82 -0.11 1.30 -11.22
N ARG A 83 -0.19 0.70 -10.05
CA ARG A 83 -1.26 0.94 -9.09
C ARG A 83 -0.68 1.36 -7.75
N LEU A 84 -1.53 1.83 -6.84
CA LEU A 84 -1.11 2.00 -5.46
C LEU A 84 -0.71 0.66 -4.84
N PHE A 85 0.41 0.67 -4.11
CA PHE A 85 0.86 -0.46 -3.32
C PHE A 85 -0.17 -0.79 -2.23
N ARG A 86 -0.38 -2.08 -1.96
CA ARG A 86 -1.22 -2.60 -0.89
C ARG A 86 -0.36 -3.39 0.10
N PRO A 87 -0.59 -3.28 1.43
CA PRO A 87 0.02 -4.18 2.39
C PRO A 87 -0.27 -5.64 2.00
N GLY A 88 0.77 -6.46 1.92
CA GLY A 88 0.70 -7.84 1.41
C GLY A 88 1.20 -8.01 -0.03
N ASP A 89 1.32 -6.93 -0.80
CA ASP A 89 1.97 -7.00 -2.12
C ASP A 89 3.45 -7.43 -1.98
N PRO A 90 3.97 -8.23 -2.93
CA PRO A 90 5.39 -8.55 -2.96
C PRO A 90 6.23 -7.29 -3.22
N TYR A 91 7.36 -7.17 -2.52
CA TYR A 91 8.28 -6.05 -2.70
C TYR A 91 9.72 -6.55 -2.72
N HIS A 92 10.60 -5.75 -3.33
CA HIS A 92 12.02 -6.06 -3.33
C HIS A 92 12.57 -5.94 -1.88
N PRO A 93 13.31 -6.94 -1.34
CA PRO A 93 13.77 -6.96 0.05
C PRO A 93 14.52 -5.69 0.51
N ARG A 94 15.37 -5.12 -0.35
CA ARG A 94 16.05 -3.83 -0.09
C ARG A 94 15.13 -2.61 0.13
N ARG A 95 13.82 -2.74 -0.05
CA ARG A 95 12.80 -1.71 0.24
C ARG A 95 12.02 -1.98 1.53
N GLU A 96 12.44 -2.98 2.32
CA GLU A 96 11.90 -3.24 3.65
C GLU A 96 11.82 -1.96 4.48
N ARG A 97 10.70 -1.80 5.20
CA ARG A 97 10.38 -0.59 6.01
C ARG A 97 10.33 0.71 5.21
N GLY A 98 10.33 0.62 3.88
CA GLY A 98 10.08 1.72 2.97
C GLY A 98 8.69 2.31 3.17
N LYS A 99 8.61 3.64 3.07
CA LYS A 99 7.36 4.40 3.19
C LYS A 99 6.36 4.00 2.10
N ILE A 100 5.13 3.69 2.51
CA ILE A 100 4.02 3.21 1.66
C ILE A 100 3.01 4.33 1.39
N VAL A 101 2.71 5.15 2.40
CA VAL A 101 1.80 6.30 2.32
C VAL A 101 2.50 7.59 2.79
N PRO A 102 2.09 8.77 2.31
CA PRO A 102 2.52 10.06 2.83
C PRO A 102 2.19 10.24 4.31
N GLN A 103 3.01 10.97 5.07
CA GLN A 103 2.62 11.38 6.42
C GLN A 103 1.69 12.60 6.32
N ARG A 104 0.69 12.69 7.21
CA ARG A 104 -0.26 13.83 7.25
C ARG A 104 0.43 15.19 7.31
N THR A 105 1.54 15.29 8.04
CA THR A 105 2.32 16.52 8.20
C THR A 105 3.11 16.91 6.95
N GLU A 106 3.28 16.00 5.99
CA GLU A 106 4.09 16.17 4.78
C GLU A 106 3.25 16.55 3.55
N ILE A 107 1.92 16.47 3.66
CA ILE A 107 0.99 16.80 2.58
C ILE A 107 -0.03 17.87 3.02
N PRO A 108 -0.52 18.71 2.09
CA PRO A 108 -1.58 19.66 2.38
C PRO A 108 -2.83 19.01 2.96
N ALA A 109 -3.49 19.68 3.91
CA ALA A 109 -4.69 19.18 4.59
C ALA A 109 -5.82 18.77 3.63
N LYS A 110 -5.92 19.40 2.45
CA LYS A 110 -6.88 19.03 1.40
C LYS A 110 -6.77 17.57 0.93
N TYR A 111 -5.61 16.94 1.10
CA TYR A 111 -5.36 15.55 0.69
C TYR A 111 -5.43 14.56 1.85
N HIS A 112 -5.63 15.01 3.09
CA HIS A 112 -5.80 14.10 4.24
C HIS A 112 -6.94 13.09 4.05
N PRO A 113 -8.09 13.45 3.43
CA PRO A 113 -9.13 12.47 3.13
C PRO A 113 -8.70 11.32 2.21
N LEU A 114 -7.63 11.48 1.42
CA LEU A 114 -7.08 10.38 0.62
C LEU A 114 -6.38 9.33 1.47
N LEU A 115 -5.76 9.73 2.59
CA LEU A 115 -5.17 8.79 3.54
C LEU A 115 -6.28 7.98 4.23
N ASP A 116 -7.36 8.65 4.64
CA ASP A 116 -8.52 7.99 5.23
C ASP A 116 -9.18 7.00 4.25
N TRP A 117 -9.33 7.40 2.99
CA TRP A 117 -9.82 6.51 1.93
C TRP A 117 -8.87 5.33 1.67
N TYR A 118 -7.56 5.57 1.66
CA TYR A 118 -6.58 4.49 1.44
C TYR A 118 -6.70 3.41 2.51
N GLU A 119 -6.75 3.83 3.78
CA GLU A 119 -6.80 2.92 4.92
C GLU A 119 -8.15 2.22 5.09
N ARG A 120 -9.26 2.86 4.73
CA ARG A 120 -10.59 2.27 4.90
C ARG A 120 -11.06 1.46 3.70
N ASP A 121 -10.84 2.00 2.49
CA ASP A 121 -11.54 1.56 1.29
C ASP A 121 -10.60 0.84 0.30
N TRP A 122 -9.35 1.30 0.15
CA TRP A 122 -8.42 0.75 -0.85
C TRP A 122 -7.58 -0.42 -0.34
N ALA A 123 -7.00 -0.25 0.85
CA ALA A 123 -6.06 -1.16 1.47
C ALA A 123 -6.37 -1.27 2.97
N PRO A 124 -7.58 -1.75 3.34
CA PRO A 124 -7.89 -2.02 4.72
C PRO A 124 -6.81 -2.90 5.31
N ALA A 125 -6.34 -2.53 6.50
CA ALA A 125 -5.49 -3.42 7.27
C ALA A 125 -6.20 -4.76 7.31
N SER A 126 -5.54 -5.81 6.80
CA SER A 126 -6.10 -7.15 6.91
C SER A 126 -6.43 -7.33 8.38
N PRO A 127 -7.69 -7.69 8.74
CA PRO A 127 -7.97 -8.07 10.11
C PRO A 127 -6.93 -9.13 10.47
N ALA A 128 -6.39 -9.04 11.70
CA ALA A 128 -5.40 -9.97 12.24
C ALA A 128 -5.72 -11.37 11.72
N ASP A 129 -4.73 -12.03 11.08
CA ASP A 129 -4.85 -13.22 10.24
C ASP A 129 -6.17 -13.97 10.48
N PRO A 130 -7.04 -14.13 9.46
CA PRO A 130 -8.36 -14.72 9.66
C PRO A 130 -8.31 -16.10 10.35
N LEU A 131 -7.22 -16.86 10.22
CA LEU A 131 -6.99 -18.08 10.99
C LEU A 131 -6.69 -17.80 12.46
N LEU A 132 -5.88 -16.79 12.78
CA LEU A 132 -5.67 -16.28 14.14
C LEU A 132 -6.94 -15.69 14.75
N ALA A 133 -7.75 -14.95 14.00
CA ALA A 133 -9.04 -14.43 14.46
C ALA A 133 -10.03 -15.58 14.73
N LEU A 134 -10.07 -16.59 13.85
CA LEU A 134 -10.87 -17.80 14.02
C LEU A 134 -10.39 -18.63 15.22
N ALA A 135 -9.08 -18.81 15.37
CA ALA A 135 -8.45 -19.52 16.48
C ALA A 135 -8.68 -18.79 17.81
N ALA A 136 -8.63 -17.47 17.82
CA ALA A 136 -8.97 -16.66 19.00
C ALA A 136 -10.44 -16.80 19.37
N ARG A 137 -11.35 -16.78 18.39
CA ARG A 137 -12.80 -16.96 18.59
C ARG A 137 -13.16 -18.33 19.16
N HIS A 138 -12.38 -19.34 18.81
CA HIS A 138 -12.61 -20.74 19.17
C HIS A 138 -11.59 -21.29 20.17
N ARG A 139 -10.87 -20.40 20.88
CA ARG A 139 -9.86 -20.80 21.87
C ARG A 139 -10.43 -21.70 22.96
N ASP A 140 -11.71 -21.53 23.27
CA ASP A 140 -12.40 -22.28 24.31
C ASP A 140 -12.79 -23.71 23.89
N LEU A 141 -12.87 -24.01 22.58
CA LEU A 141 -13.20 -25.36 22.08
C LEU A 141 -12.16 -26.42 22.49
N TRP A 142 -10.91 -25.99 22.65
CA TRP A 142 -9.78 -26.89 22.94
C TRP A 142 -9.40 -26.91 24.43
N LYS A 143 -10.08 -26.12 25.28
CA LYS A 143 -9.72 -26.01 26.71
C LYS A 143 -9.87 -27.33 27.48
N THR A 144 -10.78 -28.19 27.04
CA THR A 144 -11.08 -29.46 27.70
C THR A 144 -10.53 -30.67 26.95
N VAL A 145 -9.83 -30.44 25.83
CA VAL A 145 -9.26 -31.50 25.01
C VAL A 145 -7.80 -31.65 25.39
N ASP A 146 -7.45 -32.82 25.91
CA ASP A 146 -6.04 -33.16 26.12
C ASP A 146 -5.38 -33.43 24.75
N PRO A 147 -4.26 -32.74 24.43
CA PRO A 147 -3.60 -32.90 23.13
C PRO A 147 -3.14 -34.35 22.84
N ASP A 148 -2.71 -35.09 23.86
CA ASP A 148 -2.19 -36.45 23.68
C ASP A 148 -3.33 -37.45 23.44
N ASP A 149 -4.49 -37.24 24.08
CA ASP A 149 -5.69 -38.06 23.82
C ASP A 149 -6.23 -37.79 22.42
N TYR A 150 -6.27 -36.53 21.98
CA TYR A 150 -6.71 -36.16 20.63
C TYR A 150 -5.82 -36.78 19.53
N VAL A 151 -4.50 -36.74 19.70
CA VAL A 151 -3.55 -37.37 18.76
C VAL A 151 -3.70 -38.90 18.77
N ARG A 152 -4.00 -39.50 19.93
CA ARG A 152 -4.23 -40.94 20.06
C ARG A 152 -5.50 -41.36 19.31
N GLU A 153 -6.60 -40.62 19.46
CA GLU A 153 -7.85 -40.84 18.72
C GLU A 153 -7.66 -40.69 17.20
N LEU A 154 -6.98 -39.64 16.75
CA LEU A 154 -6.71 -39.42 15.33
C LEU A 154 -5.91 -40.54 14.66
N ARG A 155 -5.09 -41.25 15.43
CA ARG A 155 -4.28 -42.38 14.95
C ARG A 155 -4.99 -43.72 15.03
N GLN A 156 -6.17 -43.80 15.65
CA GLN A 156 -6.95 -45.03 15.65
C GLN A 156 -7.46 -45.30 14.23
N GLY A 157 -7.09 -46.46 13.69
CA GLY A 157 -7.47 -46.89 12.33
C GLY A 157 -6.47 -46.53 11.23
N PHE A 158 -5.33 -45.93 11.56
CA PHE A 158 -4.17 -45.88 10.67
C PHE A 158 -3.28 -47.10 10.91
N GLU A 159 -3.57 -48.20 10.20
CA GLU A 159 -2.65 -49.33 9.93
C GLU A 159 -2.13 -49.24 8.50
#